data_AF-A0A387BKH2-F1
#
_entry.id   AF-A0A387BKH2-F1
#
_cell.length_a   1.000
_cell.length_b   1.000
_cell.length_c   1.000
_cell.angle_alpha   90.00
_cell.angle_beta   90.00
_cell.angle_gamma   90.00
#
_symmetry.space_group_name_H-M   'P 1'
#
loop_
_entity.id
_entity.type
_entity.pdbx_description
1 polymer ?
#
loop_
_entity_poly.entity_id
_entity_poly.type
_entity_poly.pdbx_seq_one_letter_code
_entity_poly.pdbx_strand_id
1 'polypeptide(L)'
;MELRALEYFVAVAEEKSFTRAAFRAHVSQPSISQQVRALERELEETVVPDLLSLFHERFPRAEVELSGGTSLPLLDMVEQGELDAATSRSGTRCAR
;
A
#
# COMPACT_ATOMS: atom_id res chain seq x y z
N MET A 1 15.61 -1.67 2.04
CA MET A 1 14.82 -2.35 3.06
C MET A 1 15.57 -2.32 4.39
N GLU A 2 14.97 -1.76 5.43
CA GLU A 2 15.49 -1.79 6.82
C GLU A 2 14.68 -2.77 7.67
N LEU A 3 15.35 -3.66 8.41
CA LEU A 3 14.70 -4.77 9.14
C LEU A 3 13.71 -4.26 10.20
N ARG A 4 14.03 -3.11 10.82
CA ARG A 4 13.16 -2.41 11.77
C ARG A 4 11.84 -1.93 11.14
N ALA A 5 11.83 -1.58 9.85
CA ALA A 5 10.60 -1.19 9.16
C ALA A 5 9.64 -2.38 8.99
N LEU A 6 10.18 -3.59 8.77
CA LEU A 6 9.41 -4.84 8.73
C LEU A 6 8.84 -5.21 10.11
N GLU A 7 9.63 -5.08 11.17
CA GLU A 7 9.15 -5.31 12.55
C GLU A 7 7.97 -4.39 12.90
N TYR A 8 8.07 -3.12 12.51
CA TYR A 8 7.02 -2.12 12.68
C TYR A 8 5.77 -2.43 11.85
N PHE A 9 5.95 -2.89 10.61
CA PHE A 9 4.86 -3.35 9.77
C PHE A 9 4.12 -4.53 10.40
N VAL A 10 4.84 -5.54 10.90
CA VAL A 10 4.24 -6.69 11.61
C VAL A 10 3.48 -6.22 12.85
N ALA A 11 4.06 -5.32 13.66
CA ALA A 11 3.37 -4.78 14.83
C ALA A 11 2.07 -4.04 14.46
N VAL A 12 2.07 -3.26 13.37
CA VAL A 12 0.86 -2.58 12.88
C VAL A 12 -0.19 -3.58 12.38
N ALA A 13 0.23 -4.63 11.67
CA ALA A 13 -0.65 -5.68 11.17
C ALA A 13 -1.33 -6.47 12.30
N GLU A 14 -0.58 -6.79 13.36
CA GLU A 14 -1.09 -7.50 14.54
C GLU A 14 -2.03 -6.61 15.38
N GLU A 15 -1.67 -5.35 15.61
CA GLU A 15 -2.46 -4.44 16.45
C GLU A 15 -3.65 -3.81 15.72
N LYS A 16 -3.66 -3.85 14.38
CA LYS A 16 -4.62 -3.14 13.50
C LYS A 16 -4.77 -1.65 13.84
N SER A 17 -3.75 -1.07 14.46
CA SER A 17 -3.76 0.29 14.98
C SER A 17 -2.33 0.80 15.12
N PHE A 18 -2.02 1.89 14.41
CA PHE A 18 -0.72 2.54 14.51
C PHE A 18 -0.42 3.07 15.92
N THR A 19 -1.44 3.51 16.66
CA THR A 19 -1.25 4.01 18.03
C THR A 19 -0.88 2.87 18.98
N ARG A 20 -1.57 1.73 18.90
CA ARG A 20 -1.26 0.55 19.73
C ARG A 20 0.08 -0.07 19.35
N ALA A 21 0.40 -0.14 18.06
CA ALA A 21 1.68 -0.61 17.57
C ALA A 21 2.84 0.27 18.03
N ALA A 22 2.69 1.60 17.99
CA ALA A 22 3.68 2.54 18.51
C ALA A 22 3.95 2.33 20.00
N PHE A 23 2.88 2.14 20.78
CA PHE A 23 2.98 1.87 22.22
C PHE A 23 3.72 0.55 22.50
N ARG A 24 3.37 -0.53 21.80
CA ARG A 24 4.03 -1.85 21.92
C ARG A 24 5.50 -1.82 21.47
N ALA A 25 5.82 -1.05 20.44
CA ALA A 25 7.17 -0.91 19.92
C ALA A 25 8.00 0.16 20.65
N HIS A 26 7.44 0.81 21.69
CA HIS A 26 8.10 1.88 22.45
C HIS A 26 8.62 3.05 21.60
N VAL A 27 7.84 3.44 20.60
CA VAL A 27 8.15 4.57 19.71
C VAL A 27 6.98 5.52 19.58
N SER A 28 7.23 6.69 18.99
CA SER A 28 6.15 7.62 18.67
C SER A 28 5.33 7.11 17.48
N GLN A 29 4.02 7.38 17.48
CA GLN A 29 3.14 7.06 16.36
C GLN A 29 3.61 7.67 15.02
N PRO A 30 4.11 8.92 14.97
CA PRO A 30 4.68 9.47 13.74
C PRO A 30 5.87 8.67 13.20
N SER A 31 6.76 8.18 14.08
CA SER A 31 7.94 7.41 13.67
C SER A 31 7.56 6.10 13.01
N ILE A 32 6.69 5.31 13.65
CA ILE A 32 6.23 4.04 13.08
C ILE A 32 5.45 4.24 11.77
N SER A 33 4.60 5.27 11.71
CA SER A 33 3.84 5.63 10.49
C SER A 33 4.77 5.99 9.33
N GLN A 34 5.82 6.78 9.59
CA GLN A 34 6.80 7.16 8.57
C GLN A 34 7.58 5.94 8.05
N GLN A 35 8.03 5.05 8.95
CA GLN A 35 8.79 3.86 8.59
C GLN A 35 7.95 2.87 7.78
N VAL A 36 6.70 2.63 8.17
CA VAL A 36 5.79 1.74 7.42
C VAL A 36 5.48 2.33 6.04
N ARG A 37 5.23 3.64 5.93
CA ARG A 37 5.03 4.30 4.62
C ARG A 37 6.27 4.27 3.73
N ALA A 38 7.46 4.30 4.32
CA ALA A 38 8.69 4.14 3.56
C ALA A 38 8.81 2.72 3.01
N LEU A 39 8.53 1.71 3.84
CA LEU A 39 8.48 0.31 3.43
C LEU A 39 7.45 0.07 2.33
N GLU A 40 6.22 0.58 2.49
CA GLU A 40 5.17 0.46 1.49
C GLU A 40 5.60 1.02 0.13
N ARG A 41 6.22 2.22 0.11
CA ARG A 41 6.72 2.81 -1.14
C ARG A 41 7.83 1.98 -1.77
N GLU A 42 8.77 1.48 -0.96
CA GLU A 42 9.85 0.64 -1.47
C GLU A 42 9.31 -0.66 -2.10
N LEU A 43 8.28 -1.25 -1.47
CA LEU A 43 7.58 -2.42 -2.02
C LEU A 43 6.81 -2.07 -3.31
N GLU A 44 6.13 -0.93 -3.37
CA GLU A 44 5.44 -0.47 -4.59
C GLU A 44 6.43 -0.27 -5.75
N GLU A 45 7.57 0.38 -5.49
CA GLU A 45 8.62 0.63 -6.49
C GLU A 45 9.27 -0.65 -7.03
N THR A 46 9.32 -1.72 -6.23
CA THR A 46 9.96 -2.98 -6.64
C THR A 46 8.95 -3.99 -7.19
N VAL A 47 7.80 -4.19 -6.53
CA VAL A 47 6.86 -5.26 -6.85
C VAL A 47 5.98 -4.94 -8.06
N VAL A 48 5.57 -3.67 -8.23
CA VAL A 48 4.68 -3.31 -9.34
C VAL A 48 5.35 -3.53 -10.70
N PRO A 49 6.60 -3.09 -10.95
CA PRO A 49 7.28 -3.37 -12.21
C PRO A 49 7.40 -4.86 -12.51
N ASP A 50 7.82 -5.66 -11.52
CA ASP A 50 7.97 -7.11 -11.69
C ASP A 50 6.63 -7.79 -12.02
N LEU A 51 5.55 -7.39 -11.35
CA LEU A 51 4.20 -7.89 -11.65
C LEU A 51 3.76 -7.53 -13.07
N LEU A 52 4.04 -6.31 -13.54
CA LEU A 52 3.72 -5.88 -14.90
C LEU A 52 4.52 -6.65 -15.94
N SER A 53 5.81 -6.92 -15.67
CA SER A 53 6.63 -7.79 -16.52
C SER A 53 6.04 -9.20 -16.62
N LEU A 54 5.71 -9.82 -15.49
CA LEU A 54 5.08 -11.15 -15.45
C LEU A 54 3.72 -11.18 -16.16
N PHE A 55 2.92 -10.12 -16.02
CA PHE A 55 1.64 -9.99 -16.71
C PHE A 55 1.83 -9.90 -18.22
N HIS A 56 2.77 -9.08 -18.70
CA HIS A 56 3.05 -8.93 -20.13
C HIS A 56 3.57 -10.24 -20.75
N GLU A 57 4.42 -10.98 -20.05
CA GLU A 57 4.85 -12.32 -20.49
C GLU A 57 3.68 -13.28 -20.65
N ARG A 58 2.70 -13.22 -19.74
CA ARG A 58 1.52 -14.08 -19.76
C ARG A 58 0.47 -13.64 -20.79
N PHE A 59 0.31 -12.33 -20.99
CA PHE A 59 -0.70 -11.72 -21.85
C PHE A 59 -0.08 -10.65 -22.78
N PRO A 60 0.67 -11.05 -23.83
CA PRO A 60 1.46 -10.10 -24.64
C PRO A 60 0.65 -9.10 -25.46
N ARG A 61 -0.65 -9.35 -25.64
CA ARG A 61 -1.58 -8.49 -26.41
C ARG A 61 -2.50 -7.65 -25.52
N ALA A 62 -2.44 -7.81 -24.20
CA ALA A 62 -3.23 -6.99 -23.30
C ALA A 62 -2.55 -5.62 -23.17
N GLU A 63 -3.27 -4.55 -23.47
CA GLU A 63 -2.86 -3.19 -23.16
C GLU A 63 -3.17 -2.92 -21.69
N VAL A 64 -2.21 -2.34 -20.97
CA VAL A 64 -2.35 -2.02 -19.54
C VAL A 64 -2.22 -0.53 -19.38
N GLU A 65 -3.25 0.11 -18.84
CA GLU A 65 -3.23 1.50 -18.42
C GLU A 65 -3.17 1.56 -16.89
N LEU A 66 -2.31 2.43 -16.36
CA LEU A 66 -2.13 2.61 -14.92
C LEU A 66 -2.47 4.06 -14.56
N SER A 67 -3.44 4.22 -13.66
CA SER A 67 -3.85 5.52 -13.16
C SER A 67 -3.52 5.66 -11.67
N GLY A 68 -2.89 6.77 -11.30
CA GLY A 68 -2.57 7.12 -9.91
C GLY A 68 -3.52 8.18 -9.36
N GLY A 69 -4.00 8.00 -8.13
CA GLY A 69 -4.94 8.93 -7.50
C GLY A 69 -5.13 8.68 -6.00
N THR A 70 -5.95 9.51 -5.37
CA THR A 70 -6.45 9.22 -4.01
C THR A 70 -7.59 8.22 -4.09
N SER A 71 -7.92 7.56 -2.97
CA SER A 71 -8.89 6.46 -2.96
C SER A 71 -10.26 6.85 -3.50
N LEU A 72 -10.78 8.04 -3.15
CA LEU A 72 -12.13 8.45 -3.55
C LEU A 72 -12.26 8.63 -5.09
N PRO A 73 -11.43 9.44 -5.77
CA PRO A 73 -11.46 9.55 -7.23
C PRO A 73 -11.29 8.21 -7.96
N LEU A 74 -10.41 7.33 -7.48
CA LEU A 74 -10.19 6.03 -8.12
C LEU A 74 -11.41 5.11 -7.97
N LEU A 75 -12.10 5.16 -6.82
CA LEU A 75 -13.34 4.42 -6.63
C LEU A 75 -14.44 4.92 -7.57
N ASP A 76 -14.59 6.23 -7.72
CA ASP A 76 -15.57 6.80 -8.65
C ASP A 76 -15.32 6.34 -10.10
N MET A 77 -14.04 6.31 -10.53
CA MET A 77 -13.65 5.82 -11.86
C MET A 77 -13.96 4.33 -12.05
N VAL A 78 -13.74 3.50 -11.02
CA VAL A 78 -14.11 2.07 -11.06
C VAL A 78 -15.62 1.90 -11.14
N GLU A 79 -16.39 2.66 -10.35
CA GLU A 79 -17.86 2.61 -10.37
C GLU A 79 -18.45 3.04 -11.72
N GLN A 80 -17.77 3.97 -12.41
CA GLN A 80 -18.14 4.44 -13.75
C GLN A 80 -17.67 3.53 -14.88
N GLY A 81 -16.87 2.50 -14.58
CA GLY A 81 -16.29 1.58 -15.57
C GLY A 81 -15.15 2.19 -16.38
N GLU A 82 -14.57 3.29 -15.92
CA GLU A 82 -13.36 3.89 -16.50
C GLU A 82 -12.08 3.15 -16.07
N LEU A 83 -12.14 2.40 -14.96
CA LEU A 83 -11.08 1.52 -14.49
C LEU A 83 -11.63 0.11 -14.22
N ASP A 84 -10.92 -0.90 -14.70
CA ASP A 84 -11.25 -2.31 -14.41
C ASP A 84 -11.02 -2.66 -12.94
N ALA A 85 -9.99 -2.06 -12.33
CA ALA A 85 -9.63 -2.29 -10.94
C ALA A 85 -8.85 -1.09 -10.37
N ALA A 86 -8.97 -0.89 -9.05
CA ALA A 86 -8.13 0.02 -8.30
C ALA A 86 -7.56 -0.67 -7.06
N THR A 87 -6.25 -0.55 -6.87
CA THR A 87 -5.61 -0.93 -5.61
C THR A 87 -5.35 0.33 -4.80
N SER A 88 -5.91 0.42 -3.60
CA SER A 88 -5.62 1.54 -2.70
C SER A 88 -4.76 1.08 -1.53
N ARG A 89 -3.87 1.96 -1.07
CA ARG A 89 -3.27 1.82 0.25
C ARG A 89 -4.40 1.83 1.26
N SER A 90 -4.55 0.76 2.03
CA SER A 90 -5.55 0.70 3.10
C SER A 90 -5.16 1.73 4.16
N GLY A 91 -5.67 2.95 3.99
CA GLY A 91 -5.52 4.00 4.97
C GLY A 91 -6.22 3.56 6.22
N THR A 92 -5.47 3.18 7.25
CA THR A 92 -5.94 2.93 8.62
C THR A 92 -6.44 4.21 9.30
N ARG A 93 -7.30 5.00 8.63
CA ARG A 93 -8.30 5.78 9.36
C ARG A 93 -9.35 4.79 9.81
N CYS A 94 -8.99 4.03 10.84
CA CYS A 94 -9.95 3.44 11.74
C CYS A 94 -10.81 4.61 12.23
N ALA A 95 -12.07 4.60 11.83
CA ALA A 95 -13.06 5.60 12.20
C ALA A 95 -13.02 5.83 13.72
N ARG A 96 -13.20 7.09 14.11
CA ARG A 96 -13.72 7.39 15.45
C ARG A 96 -15.12 6.83 15.60
#